data_AF-A0A2W4KHL6-F1
#
_entry.id   AF-A0A2W4KHL6-F1
#
_cell.length_a   1.000
_cell.length_b   1.000
_cell.length_c   1.000
_cell.angle_alpha   90.00
_cell.angle_beta   90.00
_cell.angle_gamma   90.00
#
_symmetry.space_group_name_H-M   'P 1'
#
loop_
_entity.id
_entity.type
_entity.pdbx_description
1 polymer ?
#
loop_
_entity_poly.entity_id
_entity_poly.type
_entity_poly.pdbx_seq_one_letter_code
_entity_poly.pdbx_strand_id
1 'polypeptide(L)'
;LCKVASGEAMAKYAVSKVPRGNYVIINGSPTDDNAHLVNKGFYNILKPYIDKGDIKVAFEQWADSWSPEKALEHMENALTTLNNDVDVVLAANDGTASGAIQALAEQNLAGKVLVTGQDAELAALQRIVKGTQTMTVYKPLQKLAERAAEIAVDMARGKKPETTTTINNGKVDVPSVLLEVIPVDKGNIKDTVVADGFHKLEDICKPFGGGDCLSQ
;
A
#
# COMPACT_ATOMS: atom_id res chain seq x y z
N LEU A 1 1.24 -13.68 3.04
CA LEU A 1 2.39 -13.14 3.81
C LEU A 1 2.92 -11.82 3.25
N CYS A 2 3.26 -11.74 1.95
CA CYS A 2 3.56 -10.44 1.32
C CYS A 2 2.45 -9.40 1.56
N LYS A 3 1.17 -9.82 1.49
CA LYS A 3 0.02 -8.93 1.76
C LYS A 3 -0.09 -8.44 3.21
N VAL A 4 0.23 -9.28 4.20
CA VAL A 4 0.32 -8.85 5.62
C VAL A 4 1.44 -7.84 5.77
N ALA A 5 2.62 -8.13 5.20
CA ALA A 5 3.75 -7.22 5.22
C ALA A 5 3.44 -5.87 4.55
N SER A 6 2.68 -5.86 3.44
CA SER A 6 2.20 -4.62 2.81
C SER A 6 1.30 -3.81 3.75
N GLY A 7 0.34 -4.46 4.41
CA GLY A 7 -0.52 -3.82 5.41
C GLY A 7 0.29 -3.23 6.56
N GLU A 8 1.24 -4.00 7.10
CA GLU A 8 2.13 -3.53 8.16
C GLU A 8 3.01 -2.37 7.72
N ALA A 9 3.54 -2.40 6.49
CA ALA A 9 4.37 -1.34 5.94
C ALA A 9 3.59 -0.02 5.81
N MET A 10 2.37 -0.07 5.26
CA MET A 10 1.48 1.08 5.15
C MET A 10 1.12 1.65 6.54
N ALA A 11 0.71 0.80 7.48
CA ALA A 11 0.34 1.25 8.83
C ALA A 11 1.55 1.77 9.62
N LYS A 12 2.72 1.14 9.52
CA LYS A 12 3.97 1.64 10.15
C LYS A 12 4.32 3.03 9.60
N TYR A 13 4.22 3.21 8.29
CA TYR A 13 4.46 4.51 7.67
C TYR A 13 3.49 5.56 8.20
N ALA A 14 2.18 5.28 8.19
CA ALA A 14 1.16 6.20 8.69
C ALA A 14 1.40 6.60 10.15
N VAL A 15 1.59 5.62 11.03
CA VAL A 15 1.83 5.84 12.47
C VAL A 15 3.12 6.65 12.71
N SER A 16 4.17 6.45 11.91
CA SER A 16 5.41 7.21 12.05
C SER A 16 5.27 8.71 11.76
N LYS A 17 4.25 9.09 10.99
CA LYS A 17 3.96 10.49 10.60
C LYS A 17 2.80 11.07 11.40
N VAL A 18 1.79 10.26 11.68
CA VAL A 18 0.54 10.63 12.35
C VAL A 18 0.28 9.61 13.48
N PRO A 19 1.02 9.67 14.60
CA PRO A 19 0.92 8.68 15.67
C PRO A 19 -0.38 8.78 16.47
N ARG A 20 -1.16 9.85 16.27
CA ARG A 20 -2.44 10.12 16.91
C ARG A 20 -3.43 10.69 15.91
N GLY A 21 -4.70 10.29 15.98
CA GLY A 21 -5.75 10.85 15.12
C GLY A 21 -6.85 9.88 14.72
N ASN A 22 -7.74 10.38 13.86
CA ASN A 22 -8.83 9.65 13.24
C ASN A 22 -8.37 8.98 11.95
N TYR A 23 -8.41 7.65 11.96
CA TYR A 23 -8.03 6.80 10.84
C TYR A 23 -9.28 6.26 10.14
N VAL A 24 -9.29 6.36 8.81
CA VAL A 24 -10.24 5.71 7.94
C VAL A 24 -9.55 4.54 7.23
N ILE A 25 -10.18 3.37 7.21
CA ILE A 25 -9.67 2.19 6.51
C ILE A 25 -10.59 1.88 5.33
N ILE A 26 -10.02 1.84 4.12
CA ILE A 26 -10.72 1.41 2.91
C ILE A 26 -10.05 0.13 2.43
N ASN A 27 -10.67 -1.00 2.80
CA ASN A 27 -10.20 -2.33 2.45
C ASN A 27 -10.45 -2.65 0.96
N GLY A 28 -9.83 -3.71 0.46
CA GLY A 28 -10.11 -4.28 -0.85
C GLY A 28 -11.41 -5.09 -0.89
N SER A 29 -11.54 -5.96 -1.90
CA SER A 29 -12.74 -6.79 -2.04
C SER A 29 -12.95 -7.71 -0.84
N PRO A 30 -14.13 -7.78 -0.23
CA PRO A 30 -14.41 -8.66 0.91
C PRO A 30 -14.35 -10.15 0.54
N THR A 31 -14.47 -10.46 -0.76
CA THR A 31 -14.39 -11.83 -1.31
C THR A 31 -12.95 -12.26 -1.64
N ASP A 32 -11.96 -11.40 -1.46
CA ASP A 32 -10.54 -11.68 -1.73
C ASP A 32 -9.77 -11.82 -0.42
N ASP A 33 -9.24 -13.03 -0.15
CA ASP A 33 -8.41 -13.31 1.02
C ASP A 33 -7.21 -12.35 1.15
N ASN A 34 -6.69 -11.83 0.04
CA ASN A 34 -5.59 -10.87 0.08
C ASN A 34 -5.99 -9.54 0.74
N ALA A 35 -7.24 -9.09 0.59
CA ALA A 35 -7.74 -7.88 1.25
C ALA A 35 -7.73 -8.07 2.77
N HIS A 36 -8.18 -9.24 3.23
CA HIS A 36 -8.15 -9.62 4.66
C HIS A 36 -6.74 -9.70 5.21
N LEU A 37 -5.77 -10.19 4.43
CA LEU A 37 -4.37 -10.22 4.84
C LEU A 37 -3.77 -8.81 4.95
N VAL A 38 -4.12 -7.89 4.05
CA VAL A 38 -3.70 -6.48 4.16
C VAL A 38 -4.31 -5.84 5.41
N ASN A 39 -5.61 -6.03 5.64
CA ASN A 39 -6.30 -5.53 6.82
C ASN A 39 -5.69 -6.05 8.12
N LYS A 40 -5.40 -7.35 8.19
CA LYS A 40 -4.66 -7.96 9.31
C LYS A 40 -3.32 -7.27 9.53
N GLY A 41 -2.60 -6.95 8.45
CA GLY A 41 -1.35 -6.19 8.51
C GLY A 41 -1.52 -4.79 9.09
N PHE A 42 -2.61 -4.08 8.76
CA PHE A 42 -2.92 -2.80 9.41
C PHE A 42 -3.08 -2.97 10.92
N TYR A 43 -3.95 -3.89 11.34
CA TYR A 43 -4.27 -4.09 12.75
C TYR A 43 -3.09 -4.61 13.57
N ASN A 44 -2.17 -5.38 13.00
CA ASN A 44 -0.91 -5.78 13.66
C ASN A 44 -0.12 -4.57 14.18
N ILE A 45 -0.20 -3.43 13.49
CA ILE A 45 0.54 -2.21 13.82
C ILE A 45 -0.31 -1.23 14.62
N LEU A 46 -1.58 -1.07 14.25
CA LEU A 46 -2.46 -0.08 14.88
C LEU A 46 -2.89 -0.49 16.28
N LYS A 47 -3.01 -1.80 16.57
CA LYS A 47 -3.54 -2.30 17.84
C LYS A 47 -2.96 -1.61 19.09
N PRO A 48 -1.63 -1.52 19.30
CA PRO A 48 -1.08 -0.85 20.49
C PRO A 48 -1.40 0.65 20.59
N TYR A 49 -1.69 1.33 19.47
CA TYR A 49 -2.07 2.75 19.46
C TYR A 49 -3.58 2.91 19.71
N ILE A 50 -4.39 1.98 19.20
CA ILE A 50 -5.83 1.91 19.50
C ILE A 50 -6.05 1.60 20.97
N ASP A 51 -5.35 0.60 21.53
CA ASP A 51 -5.48 0.21 22.94
C ASP A 51 -5.12 1.37 23.89
N LYS A 52 -4.22 2.28 23.47
CA LYS A 52 -3.84 3.49 24.23
C LYS A 52 -4.80 4.67 24.04
N GLY A 53 -5.70 4.59 23.07
CA GLY A 53 -6.56 5.70 22.65
C GLY A 53 -5.86 6.78 21.82
N ASP A 54 -4.63 6.52 21.34
CA ASP A 54 -3.90 7.44 20.48
C ASP A 54 -4.50 7.48 19.07
N ILE A 55 -4.89 6.33 18.54
CA ILE A 55 -5.53 6.19 17.23
C ILE A 55 -6.96 5.70 17.39
N LYS A 56 -7.88 6.34 16.68
CA LYS A 56 -9.26 5.87 16.52
C LYS A 56 -9.48 5.45 15.08
N VAL A 57 -9.80 4.17 14.85
CA VAL A 57 -10.35 3.72 13.56
C VAL A 57 -11.80 4.21 13.52
N ALA A 58 -11.99 5.38 12.91
CA ALA A 58 -13.24 6.13 12.95
C ALA A 58 -14.23 5.67 11.88
N PHE A 59 -13.73 5.04 10.81
CA PHE A 59 -14.54 4.45 9.74
C PHE A 59 -13.78 3.31 9.06
N GLU A 60 -14.46 2.23 8.71
CA GLU A 60 -13.89 1.10 7.99
C GLU A 60 -14.92 0.48 7.05
N GLN A 61 -14.56 0.31 5.77
CA GLN A 61 -15.41 -0.33 4.75
C GLN A 61 -14.58 -1.16 3.76
N TRP A 62 -15.25 -2.03 3.02
CA TRP A 62 -14.66 -2.95 2.03
C TRP A 62 -15.11 -2.57 0.62
N ALA A 63 -14.17 -2.16 -0.23
CA ALA A 63 -14.47 -1.79 -1.60
C ALA A 63 -14.58 -3.05 -2.49
N ASP A 64 -15.82 -3.41 -2.84
CA ASP A 64 -16.10 -4.55 -3.73
C ASP A 64 -15.24 -4.52 -4.99
N SER A 65 -14.68 -5.67 -5.36
CA SER A 65 -13.82 -5.83 -6.53
C SER A 65 -12.62 -4.87 -6.59
N TRP A 66 -12.16 -4.34 -5.44
CA TRP A 66 -11.09 -3.32 -5.39
C TRP A 66 -11.42 -2.05 -6.18
N SER A 67 -12.71 -1.74 -6.35
CA SER A 67 -13.19 -0.64 -7.19
C SER A 67 -12.80 0.74 -6.63
N PRO A 68 -12.17 1.61 -7.44
CA PRO A 68 -11.98 3.02 -7.10
C PRO A 68 -13.29 3.77 -6.86
N GLU A 69 -14.35 3.44 -7.60
CA GLU A 69 -15.68 4.04 -7.45
C GLU A 69 -16.30 3.71 -6.10
N LYS A 70 -16.16 2.45 -5.64
CA LYS A 70 -16.58 2.06 -4.29
C LYS A 70 -15.74 2.70 -3.22
N ALA A 71 -14.43 2.82 -3.43
CA ALA A 71 -13.56 3.53 -2.48
C ALA A 71 -13.93 5.01 -2.36
N LEU A 72 -14.29 5.67 -3.47
CA LEU A 72 -14.82 7.03 -3.48
C LEU A 72 -16.10 7.13 -2.65
N GLU A 73 -17.10 6.28 -2.94
CA GLU A 73 -18.38 6.24 -2.21
C GLU A 73 -18.16 6.03 -0.69
N HIS A 74 -17.27 5.13 -0.31
CA HIS A 74 -16.95 4.89 1.10
C HIS A 74 -16.24 6.07 1.76
N MET A 75 -15.35 6.75 1.04
CA MET A 75 -14.66 7.92 1.57
C MET A 75 -15.60 9.12 1.72
N GLU A 76 -16.52 9.35 0.78
CA GLU A 76 -17.57 10.39 0.91
C GLU A 76 -18.45 10.16 2.15
N ASN A 77 -18.84 8.90 2.38
CA ASN A 77 -19.59 8.51 3.56
C ASN A 77 -18.78 8.72 4.85
N ALA A 78 -17.50 8.38 4.85
CA ALA A 78 -16.60 8.62 5.98
C ALA A 78 -16.48 10.13 6.27
N LEU A 79 -16.22 10.95 5.25
CA LEU A 79 -16.10 12.40 5.37
C LEU A 79 -17.37 13.03 5.92
N THR A 80 -18.53 12.60 5.44
CA THR A 80 -19.83 13.06 5.94
C THR A 80 -20.04 12.67 7.40
N THR A 81 -19.79 11.40 7.74
CA THR A 81 -19.99 10.87 9.10
C THR A 81 -19.06 11.52 10.12
N LEU A 82 -17.84 11.82 9.70
CA LEU A 82 -16.78 12.37 10.55
C LEU A 82 -16.71 13.90 10.48
N ASN A 83 -17.60 14.57 9.73
CA ASN A 83 -17.54 16.02 9.49
C ASN A 83 -16.15 16.48 9.04
N ASN A 84 -15.56 15.75 8.08
CA ASN A 84 -14.22 15.98 7.54
C ASN A 84 -13.06 15.79 8.54
N ASP A 85 -13.32 15.30 9.77
CA ASP A 85 -12.31 15.02 10.79
C ASP A 85 -11.60 13.68 10.52
N VAL A 86 -10.69 13.70 9.55
CA VAL A 86 -9.88 12.55 9.13
C VAL A 86 -8.42 12.97 9.00
N ASP A 87 -7.52 12.23 9.66
CA ASP A 87 -6.08 12.48 9.59
C ASP A 87 -5.37 11.52 8.62
N VAL A 88 -5.85 10.27 8.55
CA VAL A 88 -5.25 9.19 7.77
C VAL A 88 -6.30 8.37 7.05
N VAL A 89 -6.02 8.04 5.78
CA VAL A 89 -6.71 6.99 5.02
C VAL A 89 -5.73 5.85 4.71
N LEU A 90 -5.99 4.69 5.30
CA LEU A 90 -5.33 3.44 4.93
C LEU A 90 -6.12 2.76 3.82
N ALA A 91 -5.75 3.04 2.57
CA ALA A 91 -6.35 2.39 1.40
C ALA A 91 -5.58 1.11 1.05
N ALA A 92 -6.32 0.04 0.76
CA ALA A 92 -5.74 -1.29 0.56
C ALA A 92 -4.84 -1.40 -0.68
N ASN A 93 -5.02 -0.57 -1.70
CA ASN A 93 -4.11 -0.45 -2.85
C ASN A 93 -4.18 0.95 -3.50
N ASP A 94 -3.38 1.15 -4.54
CA ASP A 94 -3.30 2.41 -5.28
C ASP A 94 -4.61 2.77 -6.02
N GLY A 95 -5.37 1.77 -6.47
CA GLY A 95 -6.70 1.96 -7.05
C GLY A 95 -7.72 2.50 -6.05
N THR A 96 -7.86 1.88 -4.87
CA THR A 96 -8.76 2.38 -3.82
C THR A 96 -8.28 3.71 -3.24
N ALA A 97 -6.96 3.92 -3.15
CA ALA A 97 -6.39 5.22 -2.79
C ALA A 97 -6.82 6.33 -3.78
N SER A 98 -6.87 6.03 -5.08
CA SER A 98 -7.32 6.97 -6.11
C SER A 98 -8.76 7.43 -5.88
N GLY A 99 -9.67 6.51 -5.53
CA GLY A 99 -11.05 6.84 -5.19
C GLY A 99 -11.17 7.71 -3.94
N ALA A 100 -10.45 7.34 -2.88
CA ALA A 100 -10.43 8.11 -1.64
C ALA A 100 -9.88 9.53 -1.83
N ILE A 101 -8.81 9.69 -2.62
CA ILE A 101 -8.19 10.99 -2.91
C ILE A 101 -9.14 11.89 -3.71
N GLN A 102 -9.99 11.33 -4.58
CA GLN A 102 -11.01 12.12 -5.29
C GLN A 102 -12.01 12.72 -4.30
N ALA A 103 -12.59 11.91 -3.41
CA ALA A 103 -13.50 12.40 -2.37
C ALA A 103 -12.83 13.44 -1.44
N LEU A 104 -11.57 13.21 -1.05
CA LEU A 104 -10.78 14.17 -0.27
C LEU A 104 -10.55 15.49 -1.04
N ALA A 105 -10.36 15.43 -2.35
CA ALA A 105 -10.15 16.63 -3.17
C ALA A 105 -11.39 17.53 -3.20
N GLU A 106 -12.59 16.94 -3.29
CA GLU A 106 -13.86 17.68 -3.25
C GLU A 106 -14.07 18.44 -1.94
N GLN A 107 -13.50 17.93 -0.84
CA GLN A 107 -13.50 18.60 0.47
C GLN A 107 -12.27 19.48 0.73
N ASN A 108 -11.41 19.70 -0.28
CA ASN A 108 -10.14 20.45 -0.15
C ASN A 108 -9.17 19.84 0.90
N LEU A 109 -9.22 18.52 1.07
CA LEU A 109 -8.41 17.73 2.00
C LEU A 109 -7.30 16.93 1.32
N ALA A 110 -7.33 16.78 -0.01
CA ALA A 110 -6.25 16.13 -0.75
C ALA A 110 -4.91 16.84 -0.48
N GLY A 111 -3.91 16.06 -0.06
CA GLY A 111 -2.59 16.56 0.36
C GLY A 111 -2.51 17.10 1.79
N LYS A 112 -3.64 17.16 2.52
CA LYS A 112 -3.67 17.41 3.97
C LYS A 112 -3.82 16.13 4.78
N VAL A 113 -4.61 15.19 4.25
CA VAL A 113 -4.82 13.85 4.82
C VAL A 113 -3.75 12.90 4.29
N LEU A 114 -3.15 12.11 5.19
CA LEU A 114 -2.17 11.09 4.80
C LEU A 114 -2.91 9.94 4.12
N VAL A 115 -2.52 9.59 2.89
CA VAL A 115 -3.13 8.47 2.15
C VAL A 115 -2.04 7.46 1.77
N THR A 116 -2.22 6.21 2.19
CA THR A 116 -1.34 5.09 1.80
C THR A 116 -1.93 4.31 0.63
N GLY A 117 -1.09 3.51 -0.03
CA GLY A 117 -1.51 2.57 -1.06
C GLY A 117 -0.50 1.43 -1.23
N GLN A 118 -0.74 0.58 -2.21
CA GLN A 118 0.17 -0.50 -2.60
C GLN A 118 0.12 -0.70 -4.11
N ASP A 119 1.19 -1.29 -4.65
CA ASP A 119 1.41 -1.72 -6.05
C ASP A 119 2.33 -0.80 -6.87
N ALA A 120 2.58 0.43 -6.40
CA ALA A 120 3.39 1.42 -7.12
C ALA A 120 2.91 1.65 -8.56
N GLU A 121 1.59 1.81 -8.72
CA GLU A 121 1.00 2.18 -10.00
C GLU A 121 1.57 3.52 -10.48
N LEU A 122 1.74 3.68 -11.80
CA LEU A 122 2.29 4.91 -12.38
C LEU A 122 1.51 6.15 -11.92
N ALA A 123 0.17 6.05 -11.91
CA ALA A 123 -0.70 7.12 -11.44
C ALA A 123 -0.53 7.42 -9.94
N ALA A 124 -0.24 6.40 -9.11
CA ALA A 124 0.04 6.59 -7.70
C ALA A 124 1.38 7.31 -7.47
N LEU A 125 2.43 6.93 -8.21
CA LEU A 125 3.72 7.63 -8.18
C LEU A 125 3.57 9.10 -8.59
N GLN A 126 2.74 9.38 -9.60
CA GLN A 126 2.39 10.75 -9.99
C GLN A 126 1.63 11.49 -8.88
N ARG A 127 0.69 10.83 -8.19
CA ARG A 127 0.00 11.41 -7.01
C ARG A 127 0.96 11.65 -5.83
N ILE A 128 1.97 10.80 -5.65
CA ILE A 128 3.02 10.98 -4.65
C ILE A 128 3.89 12.20 -4.98
N VAL A 129 4.30 12.37 -6.24
CA VAL A 129 5.01 13.57 -6.69
C VAL A 129 4.15 14.83 -6.47
N LYS A 130 2.85 14.76 -6.80
CA LYS A 130 1.88 15.84 -6.59
C LYS A 130 1.62 16.14 -5.09
N GLY A 131 1.93 15.19 -4.21
CA GLY A 131 1.68 15.29 -2.77
C GLY A 131 0.26 14.92 -2.33
N THR A 132 -0.59 14.38 -3.22
CA THR A 132 -1.98 14.00 -2.88
C THR A 132 -2.10 12.57 -2.37
N GLN A 133 -1.12 11.72 -2.68
CA GLN A 133 -0.93 10.40 -2.06
C GLN A 133 0.40 10.44 -1.31
N THR A 134 0.50 9.86 -0.12
CA THR A 134 1.72 10.03 0.70
C THR A 134 2.74 8.94 0.43
N MET A 135 2.28 7.72 0.17
CA MET A 135 3.15 6.58 -0.11
C MET A 135 2.42 5.47 -0.87
N THR A 136 3.20 4.54 -1.42
CA THR A 136 2.74 3.24 -1.92
C THR A 136 3.72 2.15 -1.48
N VAL A 137 3.31 0.88 -1.53
CA VAL A 137 4.20 -0.26 -1.31
C VAL A 137 4.58 -0.89 -2.65
N TYR A 138 5.86 -0.77 -3.00
CA TYR A 138 6.46 -1.45 -4.15
C TYR A 138 6.81 -2.90 -3.81
N LYS A 139 6.53 -3.79 -4.77
CA LYS A 139 6.87 -5.21 -4.72
C LYS A 139 7.67 -5.53 -5.98
N PRO A 140 8.96 -5.90 -5.89
CA PRO A 140 9.79 -6.12 -7.06
C PRO A 140 9.40 -7.42 -7.78
N LEU A 141 8.44 -7.31 -8.71
CA LEU A 141 7.88 -8.45 -9.45
C LEU A 141 8.93 -9.16 -10.30
N GLN A 142 9.91 -8.43 -10.85
CA GLN A 142 11.00 -9.02 -11.62
C GLN A 142 11.85 -9.95 -10.74
N LYS A 143 12.31 -9.46 -9.58
CA LYS A 143 13.08 -10.27 -8.61
C LYS A 143 12.26 -11.48 -8.13
N LEU A 144 10.94 -11.33 -7.98
CA LEU A 144 10.04 -12.44 -7.66
C LEU A 144 9.97 -13.49 -8.77
N ALA A 145 9.83 -13.06 -10.03
CA ALA A 145 9.74 -13.94 -11.18
C ALA A 145 11.06 -14.68 -11.45
N GLU A 146 12.19 -13.96 -11.38
CA GLU A 146 13.54 -14.53 -11.50
C GLU A 146 13.76 -15.59 -10.44
N ARG A 147 13.45 -15.26 -9.16
CA ARG A 147 13.63 -16.22 -8.07
C ARG A 147 12.71 -17.44 -8.20
N ALA A 148 11.48 -17.24 -8.64
CA ALA A 148 10.55 -18.35 -8.89
C ALA A 148 11.06 -19.27 -10.01
N ALA A 149 11.62 -18.71 -11.09
CA ALA A 149 12.19 -19.47 -12.19
C ALA A 149 13.43 -20.27 -11.77
N GLU A 150 14.33 -19.66 -10.98
CA GLU A 150 15.50 -20.35 -10.40
C GLU A 150 15.08 -21.55 -9.57
N ILE A 151 14.13 -21.35 -8.64
CA ILE A 151 13.58 -22.41 -7.78
C ILE A 151 12.99 -23.54 -8.63
N ALA A 152 12.21 -23.21 -9.67
CA ALA A 152 11.61 -24.20 -10.56
C ALA A 152 12.68 -25.02 -11.32
N VAL A 153 13.73 -24.36 -11.83
CA VAL A 153 14.83 -25.02 -12.53
C VAL A 153 15.63 -25.92 -11.59
N ASP A 154 15.91 -25.47 -10.36
CA ASP A 154 16.60 -26.28 -9.36
C ASP A 154 15.80 -27.53 -9.00
N MET A 155 14.50 -27.40 -8.75
CA MET A 155 13.62 -28.54 -8.48
C MET A 155 13.57 -29.51 -9.66
N ALA A 156 13.47 -29.01 -10.90
CA ALA A 156 13.46 -29.85 -12.10
C ALA A 156 14.78 -30.62 -12.28
N ARG A 157 15.89 -30.08 -11.78
CA ARG A 157 17.23 -30.71 -11.78
C ARG A 157 17.47 -31.59 -10.54
N GLY A 158 16.46 -31.81 -9.70
CA GLY A 158 16.59 -32.59 -8.46
C GLY A 158 17.41 -31.90 -7.37
N LYS A 159 17.66 -30.59 -7.49
CA LYS A 159 18.33 -29.79 -6.47
C LYS A 159 17.31 -29.26 -5.47
N LYS A 160 17.74 -29.09 -4.22
CA LYS A 160 16.94 -28.43 -3.19
C LYS A 160 17.10 -26.91 -3.32
N PRO A 161 16.01 -26.15 -3.52
CA PRO A 161 16.10 -24.70 -3.62
C PRO A 161 16.50 -24.06 -2.29
N GLU A 162 17.24 -22.94 -2.36
CA GLU A 162 17.51 -22.14 -1.16
C GLU A 162 16.27 -21.36 -0.73
N THR A 163 15.89 -21.51 0.53
CA THR A 163 14.72 -20.88 1.14
C THR A 163 15.14 -19.99 2.30
N THR A 164 14.47 -18.86 2.50
CA THR A 164 14.81 -17.91 3.56
C THR A 164 14.03 -18.15 4.85
N THR A 165 12.92 -18.87 4.78
CA THR A 165 12.05 -19.13 5.93
C THR A 165 11.15 -20.36 5.69
N THR A 166 10.23 -20.62 6.62
CA THR A 166 9.17 -21.63 6.51
C THR A 166 7.81 -21.00 6.82
N ILE A 167 6.77 -21.43 6.10
CA ILE A 167 5.39 -20.95 6.27
C ILE A 167 4.49 -22.15 6.58
N ASN A 168 3.85 -22.16 7.74
CA ASN A 168 2.87 -23.18 8.09
C ASN A 168 1.57 -22.98 7.29
N ASN A 169 1.13 -24.02 6.58
CA ASN A 169 -0.14 -24.00 5.82
C ASN A 169 -1.28 -24.74 6.53
N GLY A 170 -1.17 -24.97 7.84
CA GLY A 170 -2.10 -25.77 8.65
C GLY A 170 -1.84 -27.28 8.61
N LYS A 171 -0.89 -27.75 7.80
CA LYS A 171 -0.50 -29.17 7.71
C LYS A 171 1.00 -29.37 7.88
N VAL A 172 1.80 -28.57 7.18
CA VAL A 172 3.26 -28.65 7.17
C VAL A 172 3.88 -27.27 7.13
N ASP A 173 5.12 -27.17 7.61
CA ASP A 173 5.96 -25.99 7.44
C ASP A 173 6.59 -26.02 6.05
N VAL A 174 6.08 -25.19 5.15
CA VAL A 174 6.51 -25.11 3.76
C VAL A 174 7.77 -24.25 3.65
N PRO A 175 8.92 -24.79 3.20
CA PRO A 175 10.10 -23.99 2.90
C PRO A 175 9.77 -22.91 1.87
N SER A 176 10.10 -21.66 2.19
CA SER A 176 9.59 -20.49 1.48
C SER A 176 10.66 -19.41 1.29
N VAL A 177 10.50 -18.62 0.23
CA VAL A 177 11.24 -17.38 0.01
C VAL A 177 10.28 -16.20 0.16
N LEU A 178 10.53 -15.33 1.13
CA LEU A 178 9.81 -14.06 1.27
C LEU A 178 10.68 -12.95 0.70
N LEU A 179 10.18 -12.29 -0.33
CA LEU A 179 10.76 -11.03 -0.79
C LEU A 179 10.22 -9.87 0.03
N GLU A 180 11.10 -8.93 0.33
CA GLU A 180 10.76 -7.73 1.07
C GLU A 180 9.84 -6.82 0.25
N VAL A 181 8.87 -6.23 0.93
CA VAL A 181 8.05 -5.15 0.39
C VAL A 181 8.74 -3.83 0.71
N ILE A 182 8.69 -2.88 -0.23
CA ILE A 182 9.44 -1.63 -0.13
C ILE A 182 8.43 -0.47 -0.03
N PRO A 183 8.34 0.23 1.11
CA PRO A 183 7.61 1.49 1.18
C PRO A 183 8.26 2.52 0.25
N VAL A 184 7.45 3.15 -0.59
CA VAL A 184 7.87 4.17 -1.55
C VAL A 184 7.12 5.47 -1.28
N ASP A 185 7.86 6.54 -1.04
CA ASP A 185 7.38 7.91 -0.91
C ASP A 185 8.17 8.84 -1.84
N LYS A 186 7.87 10.15 -1.85
CA LYS A 186 8.54 11.11 -2.75
C LYS A 186 10.08 11.06 -2.60
N GLY A 187 10.59 10.73 -1.41
CA GLY A 187 12.02 10.76 -1.09
C GLY A 187 12.83 9.59 -1.68
N ASN A 188 12.20 8.47 -2.05
CA ASN A 188 12.92 7.28 -2.51
C ASN A 188 12.42 6.69 -3.84
N ILE A 189 11.55 7.38 -4.58
CA ILE A 189 11.07 6.92 -5.91
C ILE A 189 12.24 6.59 -6.86
N LYS A 190 13.29 7.43 -6.89
CA LYS A 190 14.44 7.22 -7.77
C LYS A 190 15.22 5.95 -7.41
N ASP A 191 15.45 5.75 -6.12
CA ASP A 191 16.30 4.66 -5.61
C ASP A 191 15.58 3.30 -5.58
N THR A 192 14.28 3.30 -5.88
CA THR A 192 13.43 2.10 -5.85
C THR A 192 12.87 1.80 -7.24
N VAL A 193 11.67 2.28 -7.55
CA VAL A 193 10.93 1.94 -8.77
C VAL A 193 11.63 2.38 -10.05
N VAL A 194 12.42 3.46 -10.01
CA VAL A 194 13.20 3.90 -11.18
C VAL A 194 14.51 3.10 -11.29
N ALA A 195 15.24 2.93 -10.19
CA ALA A 195 16.49 2.15 -10.17
C ALA A 195 16.28 0.68 -10.58
N ASP A 196 15.17 0.08 -10.15
CA ASP A 196 14.77 -1.28 -10.54
C ASP A 196 14.16 -1.34 -11.96
N GLY A 197 14.05 -0.21 -12.67
CA GLY A 197 13.50 -0.15 -14.03
C GLY A 197 11.99 -0.44 -14.12
N PHE A 198 11.29 -0.42 -12.98
CA PHE A 198 9.85 -0.70 -12.90
C PHE A 198 9.01 0.38 -13.60
N HIS A 199 9.38 1.65 -13.42
CA HIS A 199 8.84 2.78 -14.18
C HIS A 199 9.97 3.72 -14.60
N LYS A 200 9.83 4.36 -15.76
CA LYS A 200 10.77 5.42 -16.17
C LYS A 200 10.46 6.70 -15.41
N LEU A 201 11.51 7.41 -14.98
CA LEU A 201 11.36 8.73 -14.35
C LEU A 201 10.57 9.71 -15.24
N GLU A 202 10.78 9.65 -16.55
CA GLU A 202 10.07 10.49 -17.51
C GLU A 202 8.55 10.26 -17.47
N ASP A 203 8.10 9.00 -17.37
CA ASP A 203 6.67 8.68 -17.30
C ASP A 203 6.06 9.18 -15.98
N ILE A 204 6.81 9.07 -14.88
CA ILE A 204 6.41 9.61 -13.57
C ILE A 204 6.31 11.14 -13.63
N CYS A 205 7.24 11.80 -14.30
CA CYS A 205 7.32 13.26 -14.36
C CYS A 205 6.51 13.89 -15.50
N LYS A 206 5.94 13.08 -16.41
CA LYS A 206 5.19 13.55 -17.58
C LYS A 206 4.08 14.57 -17.26
N PRO A 207 3.24 14.40 -16.21
CA PRO A 207 2.20 15.38 -15.88
C PRO A 207 2.74 16.75 -15.41
N PHE A 208 4.03 16.83 -15.06
CA PHE A 208 4.67 18.01 -14.48
C PHE A 208 5.58 18.75 -15.49
N GLY A 209 5.42 18.48 -16.78
CA GLY A 209 6.24 19.07 -17.84
C GLY A 209 7.51 18.28 -18.18
N GLY A 210 7.67 17.07 -17.64
CA GLY A 210 8.82 16.21 -17.86
C GLY A 210 10.05 16.58 -17.03
N GLY A 211 11.21 16.03 -17.38
CA GLY A 211 12.45 16.22 -16.64
C GLY A 211 12.43 15.57 -15.25
N ASP A 212 13.19 16.14 -14.31
CA ASP A 212 13.31 15.63 -12.94
C ASP A 212 12.39 16.38 -11.97
N CYS A 213 11.14 15.89 -11.87
CA CYS A 213 10.10 16.43 -10.99
C CYS A 213 10.30 16.10 -9.49
N LEU A 214 11.33 15.32 -9.15
CA LEU A 214 11.60 14.89 -7.77
C LEU A 214 12.71 15.71 -7.10
N SER A 215 13.45 16.51 -7.86
CA SER A 215 14.49 17.42 -7.37
C SER A 215 13.98 18.82 -7.03
N GLN A 216 12.65 19.02 -7.10
CA GLN A 216 11.93 20.25 -6.73
C GLN A 216 11.19 20.05 -5.41
#